data_AF-A0A0M8PNT6-F1
#
_entry.id   AF-A0A0M8PNT6-F1
#
_cell.length_a   1.000
_cell.length_b   1.000
_cell.length_c   1.000
_cell.angle_alpha   90.00
_cell.angle_beta   90.00
_cell.angle_gamma   90.00
#
_symmetry.space_group_name_H-M   'P 1'
#
loop_
_entity.id
_entity.type
_entity.pdbx_description
1 polymer ?
#
loop_
_entity_poly.entity_id
_entity_poly.type
_entity_poly.pdbx_seq_one_letter_code
_entity_poly.pdbx_strand_id
1 'polypeptide(L)'
;MARGGARNRSGPQADPKSGRSDRRGLQFTTLPSEGYSGKAPDWPFPKGSTRERAVWRKVWTYPQAAQWAIEPHRWETIAMWVRWKVRAEAPDAPAADAAVMHRLADQIGLTPAGLKENGWVIATDEVAAAKAEKPKAQDVEQPAAPQRRLRAVPGGAN
;
A
#
# COMPACT_ATOMS: atom_id res chain seq x y z
N MET A 1 27.50 -33.12 17.95
CA MET A 1 26.43 -32.57 17.09
C MET A 1 26.27 -31.10 17.41
N ALA A 2 26.67 -30.19 16.51
CA ALA A 2 26.51 -28.75 16.73
C ALA A 2 25.03 -28.37 16.57
N ARG A 3 24.38 -27.92 17.66
CA ARG A 3 23.03 -27.37 17.61
C ARG A 3 23.12 -25.98 16.97
N GLY A 4 22.51 -25.82 15.79
CA GLY A 4 22.41 -24.50 15.14
C GLY A 4 21.69 -23.53 16.07
N GLY A 5 22.33 -22.39 16.36
CA GLY A 5 21.81 -21.36 17.26
C GLY A 5 20.42 -20.84 16.84
N ALA A 6 19.74 -20.20 17.78
CA ALA A 6 18.44 -19.57 17.57
C ALA A 6 18.49 -18.66 16.32
N ARG A 7 17.66 -18.98 15.33
CA ARG A 7 17.49 -18.14 14.14
C ARG A 7 16.43 -17.11 14.48
N ASN A 8 16.48 -15.91 13.89
CA ASN A 8 15.42 -14.90 14.02
C ASN A 8 14.00 -15.41 13.69
N ARG A 9 13.87 -16.61 13.12
CA ARG A 9 12.63 -17.30 12.73
C ARG A 9 12.36 -18.61 13.49
N SER A 10 13.00 -18.87 14.64
CA SER A 10 12.71 -20.08 15.42
C SER A 10 11.51 -19.89 16.34
N GLY A 11 10.44 -20.65 16.10
CA GLY A 11 9.25 -20.73 16.96
C GLY A 11 7.94 -20.34 16.25
N PRO A 12 6.77 -20.76 16.78
CA PRO A 12 5.48 -20.36 16.24
C PRO A 12 5.33 -18.84 16.30
N GLN A 13 4.96 -18.26 15.17
CA GLN A 13 4.92 -16.82 15.02
C GLN A 13 3.76 -16.23 15.84
N ALA A 14 4.01 -15.11 16.52
CA ALA A 14 2.98 -14.47 17.35
C ALA A 14 1.72 -14.14 16.52
N ASP A 15 0.56 -14.54 17.02
CA ASP A 15 -0.74 -14.25 16.39
C ASP A 15 -1.26 -12.91 16.92
N PRO A 16 -1.49 -11.90 16.07
CA PRO A 16 -2.03 -10.60 16.46
C PRO A 16 -3.41 -10.67 17.13
N LYS A 17 -4.19 -11.73 16.91
CA LYS A 17 -5.53 -11.92 17.52
C LYS A 17 -5.52 -12.78 18.78
N SER A 18 -4.34 -13.17 19.28
CA SER A 18 -4.23 -13.99 20.48
C SER A 18 -4.06 -13.12 21.73
N GLY A 19 -4.81 -13.41 22.80
CA GLY A 19 -4.62 -12.76 24.10
C GLY A 19 -3.21 -12.93 24.69
N ARG A 20 -2.38 -13.82 24.13
CA ARG A 20 -0.96 -13.97 24.46
C ARG A 20 -0.09 -12.84 23.89
N SER A 21 -0.47 -12.28 22.74
CA SER A 21 0.18 -11.12 22.11
C SER A 21 -0.26 -9.81 22.78
N ASP A 22 -1.55 -9.68 23.13
CA ASP A 22 -2.07 -8.55 23.90
C ASP A 22 -1.40 -8.45 25.28
N ARG A 23 -1.25 -9.59 25.97
CA ARG A 23 -0.51 -9.68 27.25
C ARG A 23 0.99 -9.38 27.12
N ARG A 24 1.54 -9.32 25.90
CA ARG A 24 2.93 -8.94 25.60
C ARG A 24 3.07 -7.47 25.16
N GLY A 25 1.98 -6.72 25.00
CA GLY A 25 2.01 -5.28 24.70
C GLY A 25 2.56 -4.95 23.31
N LEU A 26 2.41 -5.84 22.33
CA LEU A 26 2.89 -5.62 20.96
C LEU A 26 2.10 -4.49 20.29
N GLN A 27 2.67 -3.29 20.28
CA GLN A 27 2.14 -2.12 19.57
C GLN A 27 2.56 -2.22 18.10
N PHE A 28 1.58 -2.31 17.19
CA PHE A 28 1.82 -2.29 15.75
C PHE A 28 1.73 -0.86 15.23
N THR A 29 2.65 -0.48 14.33
CA THR A 29 2.58 0.79 13.62
C THR A 29 1.63 0.65 12.45
N THR A 30 0.54 1.43 12.44
CA THR A 30 -0.41 1.46 11.33
C THR A 30 0.10 2.39 10.23
N LEU A 31 0.21 1.86 9.00
CA LEU A 31 0.67 2.56 7.81
C LEU A 31 -0.51 3.03 6.95
N PRO A 32 -0.40 4.18 6.25
CA PRO A 32 -1.46 4.73 5.40
C PRO A 32 -1.76 3.81 4.22
N SER A 33 -3.03 3.49 3.97
CA SER A 33 -3.44 2.57 2.90
C SER A 33 -3.27 3.18 1.51
N GLU A 34 -3.43 4.49 1.42
CA GLU A 34 -3.23 5.32 0.23
C GLU A 34 -1.76 5.45 -0.19
N GLY A 35 -0.83 5.03 0.67
CA GLY A 35 0.60 5.12 0.45
C GLY A 35 1.25 6.35 1.07
N TYR A 36 2.53 6.57 0.75
CA TYR A 36 3.28 7.73 1.22
C TYR A 36 3.14 8.90 0.23
N SER A 37 2.73 10.06 0.75
CA SER A 37 2.50 11.28 -0.02
C SER A 37 3.70 12.23 -0.07
N GLY A 38 4.77 11.95 0.69
CA GLY A 38 5.96 12.78 0.72
C GLY A 38 6.88 12.60 -0.49
N LYS A 39 7.86 13.49 -0.61
CA LYS A 39 8.86 13.43 -1.69
C LYS A 39 9.80 12.23 -1.47
N ALA A 40 10.00 11.44 -2.52
CA ALA A 40 11.06 10.43 -2.52
C ALA A 40 12.43 11.08 -2.32
N PRO A 41 13.29 10.56 -1.43
CA PRO A 41 14.66 11.05 -1.28
C PRO A 41 15.47 10.83 -2.55
N ASP A 42 16.61 11.51 -2.64
CA ASP A 42 17.54 11.32 -3.75
C ASP A 42 18.10 9.89 -3.74
N TRP A 43 18.42 9.38 -4.94
CA TRP A 43 18.99 8.05 -5.09
C TRP A 43 20.35 7.98 -4.37
N PRO A 44 20.54 7.06 -3.40
CA PRO A 44 21.69 7.13 -2.49
C PRO A 44 22.99 6.57 -3.08
N PHE A 45 22.95 5.79 -4.17
CA PHE A 45 24.17 5.26 -4.79
C PHE A 45 24.75 6.21 -5.84
N PRO A 46 26.08 6.26 -6.01
CA PRO A 46 26.73 7.14 -7.00
C PRO A 46 26.23 6.95 -8.44
N LYS A 47 25.82 5.73 -8.79
CA LYS A 47 25.26 5.39 -10.09
C LYS A 47 23.93 4.64 -9.92
N GLY A 48 22.97 4.97 -10.80
CA GLY A 48 21.68 4.30 -10.89
C GLY A 48 21.12 4.43 -12.30
N SER A 49 20.71 3.31 -12.89
CA SER A 49 20.06 3.24 -14.21
C SER A 49 18.72 3.96 -14.20
N THR A 50 18.21 4.30 -15.40
CA THR A 50 16.86 4.89 -15.56
C THR A 50 15.78 3.99 -14.93
N ARG A 51 15.93 2.67 -15.06
CA ARG A 51 15.00 1.70 -14.49
C ARG A 51 15.07 1.67 -12.96
N GLU A 52 16.26 1.67 -12.37
CA GLU A 52 16.44 1.75 -10.91
C GLU A 52 15.80 3.02 -10.35
N ARG A 53 16.04 4.19 -10.96
CA ARG A 53 15.44 5.46 -10.53
C ARG A 53 13.92 5.47 -10.64
N ALA A 54 13.37 4.84 -11.67
CA ALA A 54 11.92 4.72 -11.84
C ALA A 54 11.30 3.84 -10.75
N VAL A 55 11.92 2.69 -10.44
CA VAL A 55 11.48 1.80 -9.36
C VAL A 55 11.64 2.46 -8.00
N TRP A 56 12.72 3.21 -7.77
CA TRP A 56 12.94 4.00 -6.56
C TRP A 56 11.81 4.99 -6.32
N ARG A 57 11.49 5.84 -7.31
CA ARG A 57 10.37 6.78 -7.17
C ARG A 57 9.04 6.07 -6.91
N LYS A 58 8.81 4.92 -7.56
CA LYS A 58 7.59 4.13 -7.37
C LYS A 58 7.50 3.54 -5.96
N VAL A 59 8.58 2.94 -5.44
CA VAL A 59 8.52 2.27 -4.14
C VAL A 59 8.29 3.27 -3.01
N TRP A 60 8.77 4.50 -3.18
CA TRP A 60 8.48 5.60 -2.26
C TRP A 60 7.02 6.06 -2.26
N THR A 61 6.14 5.56 -3.13
CA THR A 61 4.69 5.84 -3.01
C THR A 61 3.95 4.81 -2.15
N TYR A 62 4.63 3.77 -1.65
CA TYR A 62 3.97 2.68 -0.93
C TYR A 62 3.69 3.04 0.54
N PRO A 63 2.75 2.35 1.22
CA PRO A 63 2.46 2.57 2.65
C PRO A 63 3.71 2.53 3.54
N GLN A 64 4.61 1.58 3.29
CA GLN A 64 5.84 1.36 4.04
C GLN A 64 6.78 2.56 3.99
N ALA A 65 6.72 3.36 2.93
CA ALA A 65 7.56 4.54 2.77
C ALA A 65 7.27 5.61 3.83
N ALA A 66 6.08 5.62 4.44
CA ALA A 66 5.79 6.47 5.59
C ALA A 66 6.73 6.18 6.77
N GLN A 67 7.04 4.90 7.02
CA GLN A 67 8.00 4.52 8.05
C GLN A 67 9.45 4.66 7.57
N TRP A 68 9.75 4.35 6.32
CA TRP A 68 11.10 4.53 5.79
C TRP A 68 11.55 6.00 5.81
N ALA A 69 10.63 6.94 5.65
CA ALA A 69 10.92 8.38 5.68
C ALA A 69 11.49 8.83 7.03
N ILE A 70 11.04 8.22 8.13
CA ILE A 70 11.53 8.52 9.49
C ILE A 70 12.76 7.66 9.88
N GLU A 71 13.16 6.72 9.03
CA GLU A 71 14.32 5.83 9.25
C GLU A 71 15.37 5.95 8.12
N PRO A 72 16.11 7.07 8.02
CA PRO A 72 17.09 7.29 6.95
C PRO A 72 18.16 6.20 6.82
N HIS A 73 18.51 5.56 7.94
CA HIS A 73 19.48 4.45 7.97
C HIS A 73 19.05 3.23 7.13
N ARG A 74 17.77 3.12 6.72
CA ARG A 74 17.28 2.05 5.85
C ARG A 74 17.37 2.36 4.35
N TRP A 75 17.64 3.60 3.96
CA TRP A 75 17.54 4.01 2.56
C TRP A 75 18.50 3.25 1.64
N GLU A 76 19.70 2.93 2.11
CA GLU A 76 20.63 2.08 1.36
C GLU A 76 20.09 0.66 1.15
N THR A 77 19.44 0.06 2.15
CA THR A 77 18.80 -1.26 2.04
C THR A 77 17.66 -1.24 1.03
N ILE A 78 16.85 -0.19 1.03
CA ILE A 78 15.75 -0.02 0.05
C ILE A 78 16.34 0.16 -1.36
N ALA A 79 17.41 0.94 -1.51
CA ALA A 79 18.07 1.15 -2.80
C ALA A 79 18.73 -0.13 -3.31
N MET A 80 19.31 -0.92 -2.40
CA MET A 80 19.84 -2.25 -2.70
C MET A 80 18.73 -3.19 -3.15
N TRP A 81 17.57 -3.20 -2.48
CA TRP A 81 16.41 -3.95 -2.93
C TRP A 81 15.98 -3.55 -4.34
N VAL A 82 15.91 -2.25 -4.64
CA VAL A 82 15.59 -1.75 -5.99
C VAL A 82 16.56 -2.28 -7.03
N ARG A 83 17.86 -2.25 -6.77
CA ARG A 83 18.89 -2.80 -7.67
C ARG A 83 18.69 -4.29 -7.93
N TRP A 84 18.50 -5.09 -6.89
CA TRP A 84 18.27 -6.53 -7.04
C TRP A 84 16.95 -6.86 -7.71
N LYS A 85 15.91 -6.08 -7.43
CA LYS A 85 14.63 -6.19 -8.13
C LYS A 85 14.82 -5.97 -9.62
N VAL A 86 15.51 -4.90 -10.03
CA VAL A 86 15.75 -4.61 -11.46
C VAL A 86 16.58 -5.70 -12.13
N ARG A 87 17.61 -6.23 -11.45
CA ARG A 87 18.37 -7.38 -11.94
C ARG A 87 17.51 -8.61 -12.13
N ALA A 88 16.61 -8.90 -11.18
CA ALA A 88 15.70 -10.03 -11.22
C ALA A 88 14.63 -9.95 -12.32
N GLU A 89 14.46 -8.79 -12.98
CA GLU A 89 13.58 -8.64 -14.16
C GLU A 89 14.21 -9.13 -15.46
N ALA A 90 15.52 -9.40 -15.49
CA ALA A 90 16.19 -9.86 -16.70
C ALA A 90 15.69 -11.25 -17.13
N PRO A 91 15.55 -11.54 -18.44
CA PRO A 91 15.08 -12.83 -18.93
C PRO A 91 15.92 -14.03 -18.45
N ASP A 92 17.21 -13.79 -18.23
CA ASP A 92 18.22 -14.75 -17.80
C ASP A 92 18.60 -14.58 -16.31
N ALA A 93 17.78 -13.87 -15.53
CA ALA A 93 18.05 -13.63 -14.12
C ALA A 93 18.19 -14.95 -13.35
N PRO A 94 19.30 -15.15 -12.62
CA PRO A 94 19.48 -16.37 -11.83
C PRO A 94 18.54 -16.35 -10.61
N ALA A 95 18.13 -17.54 -10.17
CA ALA A 95 17.28 -17.70 -8.97
C ALA A 95 17.90 -17.07 -7.70
N ALA A 96 19.23 -16.95 -7.66
CA ALA A 96 19.95 -16.27 -6.59
C ALA A 96 19.55 -14.78 -6.47
N ASP A 97 19.34 -14.08 -7.58
CA ASP A 97 18.97 -12.66 -7.59
C ASP A 97 17.56 -12.48 -7.01
N ALA A 98 16.62 -13.35 -7.38
CA ALA A 98 15.28 -13.40 -6.78
C ALA A 98 15.33 -13.70 -5.28
N ALA A 99 16.20 -14.62 -4.84
CA ALA A 99 16.39 -14.93 -3.43
C ALA A 99 16.98 -13.76 -2.62
N VAL A 100 17.89 -12.96 -3.20
CA VAL A 100 18.36 -11.72 -2.57
C VAL A 100 17.23 -10.69 -2.50
N MET A 101 16.51 -10.47 -3.60
CA MET A 101 15.37 -9.56 -3.68
C MET A 101 14.32 -9.88 -2.61
N HIS A 102 13.91 -11.14 -2.46
CA HIS A 102 12.92 -11.54 -1.45
C HIS A 102 13.39 -11.30 -0.02
N ARG A 103 14.66 -11.61 0.31
CA ARG A 103 15.21 -11.37 1.65
C ARG A 103 15.24 -9.90 2.01
N LEU A 104 15.65 -9.05 1.06
CA LEU A 104 15.62 -7.60 1.25
C LEU A 104 14.18 -7.10 1.36
N ALA A 105 13.24 -7.65 0.58
CA ALA A 105 11.82 -7.31 0.65
C ALA A 105 11.23 -7.58 2.05
N ASP A 106 11.59 -8.69 2.68
CA ASP A 106 11.21 -9.00 4.05
C ASP A 106 11.75 -7.93 5.01
N GLN A 107 13.05 -7.61 4.92
CA GLN A 107 13.68 -6.63 5.80
C GLN A 107 13.02 -5.25 5.72
N ILE A 108 12.61 -4.80 4.53
CA ILE A 108 11.99 -3.48 4.34
C ILE A 108 10.45 -3.52 4.43
N GLY A 109 9.83 -4.64 4.79
CA GLY A 109 8.39 -4.72 5.02
C GLY A 109 7.53 -4.77 3.76
N LEU A 110 8.08 -5.17 2.62
CA LEU A 110 7.33 -5.32 1.36
C LEU A 110 6.59 -6.66 1.25
N THR A 111 6.82 -7.60 2.17
CA THR A 111 6.15 -8.90 2.21
C THR A 111 5.25 -9.00 3.45
N PRO A 112 4.27 -9.93 3.48
CA PRO A 112 3.49 -10.17 4.69
C PRO A 112 4.34 -10.56 5.90
N ALA A 113 5.42 -11.32 5.68
CA ALA A 113 6.37 -11.67 6.73
C ALA A 113 7.14 -10.43 7.22
N GLY A 114 7.58 -9.58 6.29
CA GLY A 114 8.29 -8.35 6.59
C GLY A 114 7.43 -7.32 7.33
N LEU A 115 6.16 -7.15 6.94
CA LEU A 115 5.21 -6.31 7.67
C LEU A 115 5.12 -6.78 9.12
N LYS A 116 4.96 -8.08 9.33
CA LYS A 116 4.90 -8.67 10.67
C LYS A 116 6.21 -8.53 11.46
N GLU A 117 7.37 -8.74 10.83
CA GLU A 117 8.68 -8.62 11.48
C GLU A 117 9.00 -7.18 11.90
N ASN A 118 8.60 -6.19 11.08
CA ASN A 118 8.75 -4.78 11.42
C ASN A 118 7.63 -4.24 12.35
N GLY A 119 6.64 -5.07 12.69
CA GLY A 119 5.51 -4.64 13.51
C GLY A 119 4.60 -3.63 12.81
N TRP A 120 4.43 -3.76 11.49
CA TRP A 120 3.61 -2.86 10.67
C TRP A 120 2.31 -3.53 10.23
N VAL A 121 1.25 -2.71 10.14
CA VAL A 121 -0.04 -3.09 9.58
C VAL A 121 -0.47 -2.00 8.61
N ILE A 122 -0.89 -2.35 7.40
CA ILE A 122 -1.46 -1.37 6.46
C ILE A 122 -2.93 -1.17 6.83
N ALA A 123 -3.35 0.08 6.99
CA ALA A 123 -4.74 0.41 7.32
C ALA A 123 -5.70 -0.17 6.27
N THR A 124 -6.90 -0.56 6.71
CA THR A 124 -8.00 -0.88 5.80
C THR A 124 -8.67 0.42 5.36
N ASP A 125 -8.74 0.65 4.05
CA ASP A 125 -9.46 1.81 3.50
C ASP A 125 -10.97 1.57 3.58
N GLU A 126 -11.58 1.94 4.72
CA GLU A 126 -13.03 1.84 4.93
C GLU A 126 -13.81 2.77 3.97
N VAL A 127 -13.17 3.82 3.44
CA VAL A 127 -13.81 4.81 2.55
C VAL A 127 -13.89 4.29 1.10
N ALA A 128 -12.91 3.52 0.63
CA ALA A 128 -13.00 2.82 -0.66
C ALA A 128 -14.07 1.72 -0.65
N ALA A 129 -14.21 0.98 0.45
CA ALA A 129 -15.28 -0.01 0.63
C ALA A 129 -16.66 0.65 0.59
N ALA A 130 -16.85 1.77 1.32
CA ALA A 130 -18.10 2.53 1.29
C ALA A 130 -18.42 3.18 -0.07
N LYS A 131 -17.40 3.51 -0.89
CA LYS A 131 -17.59 3.98 -2.27
C LYS A 131 -18.01 2.86 -3.23
N ALA A 132 -17.53 1.64 -3.02
CA ALA A 132 -17.93 0.48 -3.79
C ALA A 132 -19.35 0.00 -3.44
N GLU A 133 -19.80 0.23 -2.19
CA GLU A 133 -21.14 -0.11 -1.72
C GLU A 133 -22.21 0.94 -2.03
N LYS A 134 -21.88 2.14 -2.51
CA LYS A 134 -22.92 3.05 -2.98
C LYS A 134 -23.61 2.43 -4.20
N PRO A 135 -24.92 2.13 -4.13
CA PRO A 135 -25.66 1.77 -5.33
C PRO A 135 -25.50 2.92 -6.32
N LYS A 136 -25.23 2.61 -7.59
CA LYS A 136 -25.37 3.60 -8.67
C LYS A 136 -26.72 4.27 -8.46
N ALA A 137 -26.70 5.58 -8.18
CA ALA A 137 -27.92 6.36 -8.14
C ALA A 137 -28.63 6.09 -9.46
N GLN A 138 -29.76 5.39 -9.36
CA GLN A 138 -30.67 5.18 -10.46
C GLN A 138 -31.00 6.57 -11.00
N ASP A 139 -30.97 6.72 -12.33
CA ASP A 139 -31.44 7.91 -13.01
C ASP A 139 -32.84 8.24 -12.50
N VAL A 140 -32.93 9.23 -11.61
CA VAL A 140 -34.21 9.82 -11.24
C VAL A 140 -34.59 10.68 -12.43
N GLU A 141 -35.38 10.09 -13.32
CA GLU A 141 -36.06 10.79 -14.39
C GLU A 141 -36.81 11.99 -13.79
N GLN A 142 -36.36 13.19 -14.16
CA GLN A 142 -36.94 14.44 -13.66
C GLN A 142 -38.43 14.47 -14.05
N PRO A 143 -39.36 14.75 -13.12
CA PRO A 143 -40.75 14.92 -13.50
C PRO A 143 -40.88 16.12 -14.43
N ALA A 144 -41.48 15.90 -15.61
CA ALA A 144 -41.69 16.90 -16.63
C ALA A 144 -42.40 18.16 -16.07
N ALA A 145 -41.91 19.33 -16.49
CA ALA A 145 -42.42 20.63 -16.08
C ALA A 145 -43.94 20.78 -16.34
N PRO A 146 -44.69 21.46 -15.46
CA PRO A 146 -46.15 21.55 -15.58
C PRO A 146 -46.55 22.40 -16.79
N GLN A 147 -47.27 21.80 -17.74
CA GLN A 147 -47.84 22.52 -18.87
C GLN A 147 -49.02 23.40 -18.41
N ARG A 148 -48.86 24.72 -18.62
CA ARG A 148 -49.85 25.76 -18.32
C ARG A 148 -51.10 25.57 -19.19
N ARG A 149 -52.24 25.23 -18.57
CA ARG A 149 -53.53 25.14 -19.26
C ARG A 149 -54.05 26.54 -19.63
N LEU A 150 -54.28 26.77 -20.93
CA LEU A 150 -54.97 27.97 -21.43
C LEU A 150 -56.43 27.95 -20.95
N ARG A 151 -56.88 29.05 -20.34
CA ARG A 151 -58.30 29.26 -20.00
C ARG A 151 -59.00 29.93 -21.19
N ALA A 152 -60.14 29.38 -21.60
CA ALA A 152 -61.06 30.06 -22.52
C ALA A 152 -61.75 31.22 -21.79
N VAL A 153 -61.83 32.37 -22.45
CA VAL A 153 -62.62 33.54 -22.03
C VAL A 153 -64.07 33.32 -22.50
N PRO A 154 -65.10 33.52 -21.66
CA PRO A 154 -66.46 33.50 -22.15
C PRO A 154 -66.73 34.78 -22.93
N GLY A 155 -67.03 34.62 -24.22
CA GLY A 155 -67.60 35.69 -25.03
C GLY A 155 -68.99 36.03 -24.51
N GLY A 156 -69.22 37.31 -24.24
CA GLY A 156 -70.56 37.85 -24.03
C GLY A 156 -71.31 37.89 -25.36
N ALA A 157 -72.58 37.49 -25.33
CA ALA A 157 -73.57 37.87 -26.32
C ALA A 157 -74.96 37.77 -25.69
N ASN A 158 -75.61 38.95 -25.65
CA ASN A 158 -77.04 39.28 -25.63
C ASN A 158 -77.97 38.66 -24.58
#